data_AF-A0AAX4FX18-F1
#
_entry.id   AF-A0AAX4FX18-F1
#
_cell.length_a   1.000
_cell.length_b   1.000
_cell.length_c   1.000
_cell.angle_alpha   90.00
_cell.angle_beta   90.00
_cell.angle_gamma   90.00
#
_symmetry.space_group_name_H-M   'P 1'
#
loop_
_entity.id
_entity.type
_entity.pdbx_description
1 polymer ?
#
loop_
_entity_poly.entity_id
_entity_poly.type
_entity_poly.pdbx_seq_one_letter_code
_entity_poly.pdbx_strand_id
1 'polypeptide(L)' 'MQQDEELKDMLRDLIWLNALIATELIQITENTSGILRRAPPPESCIAEHAALRATALDIADRYRPGTMLRQHVEKHR' A
#
# COMPACT_ATOMS: atom_id res chain seq x y z
N MET A 1 1.58 -30.23 2.97
CA MET A 1 2.64 -29.53 3.75
C MET A 1 3.22 -28.35 3.01
N GLN A 2 3.99 -28.50 1.92
CA GLN A 2 4.62 -27.33 1.26
C GLN A 2 3.61 -26.39 0.57
N GLN A 3 2.58 -26.96 -0.09
CA GLN A 3 1.47 -26.18 -0.67
C GLN A 3 0.60 -25.48 0.39
N ASP A 4 0.44 -26.08 1.56
CA ASP A 4 -0.36 -25.49 2.64
C ASP A 4 0.34 -24.27 3.23
N GLU A 5 1.67 -24.30 3.34
CA GLU A 5 2.46 -23.16 3.81
C GLU A 5 2.50 -22.03 2.77
N GLU A 6 2.65 -22.35 1.48
CA GLU A 6 2.56 -21.36 0.40
C GLU A 6 1.17 -20.67 0.38
N LEU A 7 0.09 -21.44 0.52
CA LEU A 7 -1.26 -20.88 0.60
C LEU A 7 -1.45 -20.01 1.85
N LYS A 8 -0.91 -20.41 3.01
CA LYS A 8 -0.97 -19.59 4.22
C LYS A 8 -0.21 -18.28 4.06
N ASP A 9 0.94 -18.28 3.40
CA ASP A 9 1.71 -17.07 3.15
C ASP A 9 0.99 -16.13 2.17
N MET A 10 0.37 -16.67 1.11
CA MET A 10 -0.53 -15.91 0.23
C MET A 10 -1.69 -15.26 1.01
N LEU A 11 -2.32 -15.99 1.93
CA LEU A 11 -3.42 -15.46 2.74
C LEU A 11 -2.95 -14.39 3.73
N ARG A 12 -1.78 -14.55 4.35
CA ARG A 12 -1.18 -13.53 5.23
C ARG A 12 -0.90 -12.24 4.47
N ASP A 13 -0.29 -12.35 3.29
CA ASP A 13 -0.03 -11.20 2.43
C ASP A 13 -1.33 -10.54 1.96
N LEU A 14 -2.36 -11.32 1.63
CA LEU A 14 -3.66 -10.79 1.24
C LEU A 14 -4.35 -10.05 2.40
N ILE A 15 -4.28 -10.56 3.62
CA ILE A 15 -4.80 -9.88 4.82
C ILE A 15 -4.04 -8.58 5.04
N TRP A 16 -2.71 -8.60 4.91
CA TRP A 16 -1.88 -7.41 5.08
C TRP A 16 -2.20 -6.34 4.03
N LEU A 17 -2.30 -6.71 2.75
CA LEU A 17 -2.68 -5.80 1.66
C LEU A 17 -4.08 -5.20 1.88
N ASN A 18 -5.05 -5.97 2.39
CA ASN A 18 -6.36 -5.44 2.73
C ASN A 18 -6.31 -4.43 3.88
N ALA A 19 -5.48 -4.68 4.90
CA ALA A 19 -5.28 -3.72 5.98
C ALA A 19 -4.65 -2.42 5.45
N LEU A 20 -3.67 -2.51 4.54
CA LEU A 20 -3.11 -1.34 3.87
C LEU A 20 -4.15 -0.57 3.04
N ILE A 21 -4.98 -1.26 2.26
CA ILE A 21 -6.04 -0.58 1.49
C ILE A 21 -6.96 0.22 2.43
N ALA A 22 -7.28 -0.32 3.60
CA ALA A 22 -8.07 0.41 4.59
C ALA A 22 -7.38 1.69 5.08
N THR A 23 -6.06 1.68 5.31
CA THR A 23 -5.32 2.89 5.72
C THR A 23 -5.18 3.90 4.59
N GLU A 24 -5.00 3.47 3.34
CA GLU A 24 -4.97 4.35 2.17
C GLU A 24 -6.33 5.04 1.94
N LEU A 25 -7.45 4.33 2.17
CA LEU A 25 -8.79 4.92 2.10
C LEU A 25 -9.02 5.97 3.20
N ILE A 26 -8.49 5.74 4.41
CA ILE A 26 -8.49 6.74 5.48
C ILE A 26 -7.70 7.97 5.04
N GLN A 27 -6.51 7.78 4.47
CA GLN A 27 -5.69 8.89 3.95
C GLN A 27 -6.42 9.72 2.88
N ILE A 28 -7.15 9.09 1.97
CA ILE A 28 -7.97 9.82 0.97
C ILE A 28 -8.99 10.72 1.67
N THR A 29 -9.62 10.22 2.74
CA THR A 29 -10.59 10.97 3.53
C THR A 29 -9.93 12.14 4.27
N GLU A 30 -8.75 11.91 4.87
CA GLU A 30 -7.96 12.94 5.55
C GLU A 30 -7.47 14.03 4.62
N ASN A 31 -6.93 13.67 3.46
CA ASN A 31 -6.51 14.60 2.42
C ASN A 31 -7.68 15.46 1.94
N THR A 32 -8.86 14.85 1.73
CA THR A 32 -10.08 15.57 1.35
C THR A 32 -10.48 16.59 2.41
N SER A 33 -10.42 16.21 3.69
CA SER A 33 -10.66 17.11 4.83
C SER A 33 -9.61 18.24 4.92
N GLY A 34 -8.34 17.91 4.68
CA GLY A 34 -7.23 18.87 4.65
C GLY A 34 -7.38 19.93 3.56
N ILE A 35 -7.83 19.53 2.36
CA ILE A 35 -8.14 20.46 1.26
C ILE A 35 -9.20 21.48 1.68
N LEU A 36 -10.29 21.03 2.33
CA LEU A 36 -11.34 21.93 2.83
C LEU A 36 -10.82 22.91 3.89
N ARG A 37 -9.84 22.49 4.69
CA ARG A 37 -9.22 23.29 5.75
C ARG A 37 -8.00 24.09 5.29
N ARG A 38 -7.60 23.97 4.01
CA ARG A 38 -6.36 24.53 3.43
C ARG A 38 -5.10 24.17 4.22
N ALA A 39 -5.08 22.98 4.82
CA ALA A 39 -3.96 22.46 5.57
C ALA A 39 -3.31 21.31 4.80
N PRO A 40 -1.98 21.33 4.59
CA PRO A 40 -1.29 20.20 3.97
C PRO A 40 -1.31 18.99 4.92
N PRO A 41 -1.26 17.75 4.39
CA PRO A 41 -1.07 16.57 5.22
C PRO A 41 0.29 16.64 5.94
N PRO A 42 0.40 16.07 7.16
CA PRO A 42 1.66 16.03 7.89
C PRO A 42 2.77 15.30 7.11
N GLU A 43 4.01 15.78 7.19
CA GLU A 43 5.16 15.15 6.53
C GLU A 43 5.38 13.69 6.98
N SER A 44 5.15 13.40 8.27
CA SER A 44 5.25 12.05 8.81
C SER A 44 4.26 11.10 8.13
N CYS A 45 3.02 11.54 7.90
CA CYS A 45 2.01 10.77 7.20
C CYS A 45 2.46 10.45 5.76
N ILE A 46 3.00 11.44 5.04
CA ILE A 46 3.52 11.22 3.68
C ILE A 46 4.63 10.16 3.68
N ALA A 47 5.59 10.27 4.60
CA ALA A 47 6.71 9.34 4.69
C ALA A 47 6.27 7.91 5.06
N GLU A 48 5.35 7.77 6.02
CA GLU A 48 4.81 6.49 6.46
C GLU A 48 4.06 5.78 5.33
N HIS A 49 3.19 6.49 4.62
CA HIS A 49 2.46 5.94 3.47
C HIS A 49 3.40 5.58 2.31
N ALA A 50 4.45 6.36 2.08
CA ALA A 50 5.46 6.00 1.07
C ALA A 50 6.17 4.68 1.41
N ALA A 51 6.51 4.46 2.69
CA ALA A 51 7.11 3.22 3.16
C ALA A 51 6.15 2.02 3.01
N LEU A 52 4.88 2.19 3.42
CA LEU A 52 3.86 1.15 3.28
C LEU A 52 3.63 0.74 1.82
N ARG A 53 3.58 1.72 0.89
CA ARG A 53 3.46 1.44 -0.55
C ARG A 53 4.66 0.67 -1.11
N ALA A 54 5.87 0.92 -0.63
CA ALA A 54 7.05 0.14 -1.04
C ALA A 54 6.90 -1.33 -0.67
N THR A 55 6.52 -1.61 0.58
CA THR A 55 6.26 -2.98 1.05
C THR A 55 5.18 -3.67 0.22
N ALA A 56 4.10 -2.98 -0.14
CA ALA A 56 3.04 -3.54 -0.97
C ALA A 56 3.51 -3.93 -2.38
N LEU A 57 4.37 -3.11 -2.99
CA LEU A 57 4.95 -3.42 -4.29
C LEU A 57 5.89 -4.63 -4.21
N ASP A 58 6.66 -4.76 -3.13
CA ASP A 58 7.52 -5.93 -2.92
C ASP A 58 6.68 -7.22 -2.75
N ILE A 59 5.56 -7.15 -2.01
CA ILE A 59 4.61 -8.27 -1.92
C ILE A 59 4.06 -8.61 -3.31
N ALA A 60 3.61 -7.61 -4.07
CA ALA A 60 3.03 -7.83 -5.40
C ALA A 60 4.02 -8.47 -6.39
N ASP A 61 5.28 -8.02 -6.37
CA ASP A 61 6.32 -8.54 -7.24
C ASP A 61 6.71 -9.99 -6.93
N ARG A 62 6.60 -10.44 -5.67
CA ARG A 62 6.80 -11.86 -5.33
C ARG A 62 5.84 -12.78 -6.08
N TYR A 63 4.60 -12.34 -6.29
CA TYR A 63 3.56 -13.15 -6.95
C TYR A 63 3.48 -12.93 -8.45
N ARG A 64 3.73 -11.70 -8.93
CA ARG A 64 3.69 -11.38 -10.35
C ARG A 64 4.72 -10.30 -10.71
N PRO A 65 5.98 -10.69 -10.89
CA PRO A 65 7.04 -9.74 -11.23
C PRO A 65 6.88 -9.18 -12.64
N GLY A 66 7.50 -8.04 -12.90
CA GLY A 66 7.58 -7.44 -14.25
C GLY A 66 6.28 -6.83 -14.74
N THR A 67 5.31 -6.59 -13.86
CA THR A 67 4.08 -5.87 -14.21
C THR A 67 4.32 -4.37 -14.25
N MET A 68 3.40 -3.66 -14.91
CA MET A 68 3.40 -2.19 -14.94
C MET A 68 3.06 -1.56 -13.58
N LEU A 69 2.65 -2.34 -12.58
CA LEU A 69 2.16 -1.84 -11.30
C LEU A 69 3.20 -0.98 -10.58
N ARG A 70 4.41 -1.50 -10.39
CA ARG A 70 5.51 -0.77 -9.75
C ARG A 70 5.82 0.54 -10.47
N GLN A 71 6.01 0.46 -11.79
CA GLN A 71 6.30 1.62 -12.62
C GLN A 71 5.20 2.68 -12.57
N HIS A 72 3.93 2.26 -12.46
CA HIS A 72 2.80 3.17 -12.34
C HIS A 72 2.80 3.87 -10.98
N VAL A 73 2.93 3.11 -9.88
CA VAL A 73 2.89 3.65 -8.51
C VAL A 73 4.07 4.57 -8.22
N GLU A 74 5.28 4.25 -8.69
CA GLU A 74 6.48 5.07 -8.49
C GLU A 74 6.39 6.45 -9.18
N LYS A 75 5.58 6.59 -10.24
CA LYS A 75 5.32 7.88 -10.90
C LYS A 75 4.36 8.79 -10.13
N HIS A 76 3.65 8.25 -9.15
CA HIS A 76 2.70 8.97 -8.30
C HIS A 76 3.25 9.31 -6.91
N ARG A 77 4.58 9.14 -6.71
CA ARG A 77 5.29 9.59 -5.52
C ARG A 77 5.67 11.07 -5.60
#